data_AF-A0AAW1D6P9-F1
#
_entry.id   AF-A0AAW1D6P9-F1
#
_cell.length_a   1.000
_cell.length_b   1.000
_cell.length_c   1.000
_cell.angle_alpha   90.00
_cell.angle_beta   90.00
_cell.angle_gamma   90.00
#
_symmetry.space_group_name_H-M   'P 1'
#
loop_
_entity.id
_entity.type
_entity.pdbx_description
1 polymer ?
#
loop_
_entity_poly.entity_id
_entity_poly.type
_entity_poly.pdbx_seq_one_letter_code
_entity_poly.pdbx_strand_id
1 'polypeptide(L)'
;MYREGNLVSGKLEALIQHMVPTADYYPDRAFLFAFLLTSRLFIKPHDLLGQILAFSEAQLKAKQATTKERGQLLARFVQLLGEWSETFPYDFRDERVMSHVRDVAHRCVSVEGPVRQEVSLLLHNLLYRLKKLEQYEAFLHSIHTEATTTSIEALSQVSDLK
;
A
#
# COMPACT_ATOMS: atom_id res chain seq x y z
N MET A 1 6.67 19.75 -13.55
CA MET A 1 6.17 21.13 -13.57
C MET A 1 5.34 21.37 -12.33
N TYR A 2 5.58 22.48 -11.65
CA TYR A 2 4.73 22.94 -10.56
C TYR A 2 3.88 24.12 -11.07
N ARG A 3 2.62 24.17 -10.68
CA ARG A 3 1.74 25.32 -10.90
C ARG A 3 1.09 25.63 -9.57
N GLU A 4 1.30 26.85 -9.07
CA GLU A 4 0.75 27.31 -7.79
C GLU A 4 1.13 26.41 -6.60
N GLY A 5 2.36 25.91 -6.59
CA GLY A 5 2.86 25.02 -5.54
C GLY A 5 2.43 23.55 -5.69
N ASN A 6 1.51 23.24 -6.61
CA ASN A 6 1.03 21.88 -6.85
C ASN A 6 1.84 21.20 -7.97
N LEU A 7 2.18 19.92 -7.77
CA LEU A 7 2.83 19.11 -8.79
C LEU A 7 1.83 18.77 -9.90
N VAL A 8 2.09 19.26 -11.12
CA VAL A 8 1.19 19.04 -12.28
C VAL A 8 1.62 17.84 -13.10
N SER A 9 2.92 17.68 -13.34
CA SER A 9 3.46 16.59 -14.17
C SER A 9 4.95 16.37 -13.92
N GLY A 10 5.44 15.16 -14.20
CA GLY A 10 6.84 14.80 -14.06
C GLY A 10 7.14 13.45 -14.71
N LYS A 11 8.43 13.13 -14.86
CA LYS A 11 8.85 11.76 -15.18
C LYS A 11 8.50 10.85 -14.01
N LEU A 12 8.26 9.56 -14.27
CA LEU A 12 7.90 8.59 -13.25
C LEU A 12 8.87 8.62 -12.06
N GLU A 13 10.18 8.66 -12.33
CA GLU A 13 11.21 8.71 -11.30
C GLU A 13 11.08 9.95 -10.41
N ALA A 14 10.71 11.10 -10.97
CA ALA A 14 10.51 12.33 -10.22
C ALA A 14 9.24 12.25 -9.35
N LEU A 15 8.19 11.60 -9.85
CA LEU A 15 6.96 11.35 -9.07
C LEU A 15 7.22 10.38 -7.91
N ILE A 16 8.01 9.33 -8.15
CA ILE A 16 8.45 8.39 -7.10
C ILE A 16 9.28 9.11 -6.05
N GLN A 17 10.24 9.95 -6.46
CA GLN A 17 11.02 10.77 -5.53
C GLN A 17 10.13 11.71 -4.71
N HIS A 18 9.10 12.32 -5.31
CA HIS A 18 8.14 13.15 -4.61
C HIS A 18 7.28 12.37 -3.61
N MET A 19 7.11 11.06 -3.80
CA MET A 19 6.42 10.19 -2.85
C MET A 19 7.30 9.80 -1.64
N VAL A 20 8.63 9.90 -1.76
CA VAL A 20 9.54 9.51 -0.67
C VAL A 20 9.48 10.54 0.47
N PRO A 21 9.05 10.14 1.68
CA PRO A 21 9.05 11.06 2.83
C PRO A 21 10.48 11.39 3.27
N THR A 22 10.66 12.56 3.87
CA THR A 22 11.91 12.99 4.50
C THR A 22 11.65 13.53 5.90
N ALA A 23 12.67 14.08 6.58
CA ALA A 23 12.49 14.69 7.90
C ALA A 23 11.49 15.86 7.86
N ASP A 24 11.60 16.71 6.83
CA ASP A 24 10.89 17.98 6.73
C ASP A 24 9.77 17.97 5.69
N TYR A 25 9.55 16.83 5.03
CA TYR A 25 8.57 16.70 3.96
C TYR A 25 7.82 15.37 4.06
N TYR A 26 6.50 15.44 3.88
CA TYR A 26 5.63 14.30 3.68
C TYR A 26 4.69 14.63 2.51
N PRO A 27 4.46 13.72 1.55
CA PRO A 27 3.56 13.96 0.43
C PRO A 27 2.16 14.30 0.92
N ASP A 28 1.52 15.28 0.29
CA ASP A 28 0.15 15.61 0.65
C ASP A 28 -0.81 14.47 0.27
N ARG A 29 -1.96 14.43 0.95
CA ARG A 29 -2.93 13.34 0.81
C ARG A 29 -3.53 13.25 -0.59
N ALA A 30 -3.70 14.38 -1.27
CA ALA A 30 -4.30 14.38 -2.61
C ALA A 30 -3.33 13.79 -3.63
N PHE A 31 -2.06 14.17 -3.56
CA PHE A 31 -1.00 13.54 -4.35
C PHE A 31 -0.88 12.06 -4.03
N LEU A 32 -0.81 11.68 -2.74
CA LEU A 32 -0.66 10.29 -2.33
C LEU A 32 -1.80 9.41 -2.89
N PHE A 33 -3.04 9.85 -2.74
CA PHE A 33 -4.21 9.16 -3.30
C PHE A 33 -4.13 9.04 -4.82
N ALA A 34 -3.95 10.16 -5.53
CA ALA A 34 -3.98 10.17 -7.00
C ALA A 34 -2.82 9.37 -7.60
N PHE A 35 -1.63 9.50 -7.04
CA PHE A 35 -0.45 8.79 -7.52
C PHE A 35 -0.55 7.30 -7.23
N LEU A 36 -0.94 6.89 -6.01
CA LEU A 36 -1.14 5.47 -5.70
C LEU A 36 -2.25 4.85 -6.55
N LEU A 37 -3.35 5.57 -6.81
CA LEU A 37 -4.43 5.10 -7.67
C LEU A 37 -3.93 4.79 -9.09
N THR A 38 -3.14 5.70 -9.66
CA THR A 38 -2.78 5.69 -11.09
C THR A 38 -1.42 5.07 -11.40
N SER A 39 -0.50 4.97 -10.43
CA SER A 39 0.85 4.46 -10.62
C SER A 39 0.90 3.03 -11.15
N ARG A 40 -0.13 2.22 -10.85
CA ARG A 40 -0.26 0.82 -11.32
C ARG A 40 -0.25 0.68 -12.84
N LEU A 41 -0.55 1.76 -13.57
CA LEU A 41 -0.45 1.79 -15.03
C LEU A 41 1.02 1.81 -15.52
N PHE A 42 1.96 2.20 -14.66
CA PHE A 42 3.36 2.45 -15.02
C PHE A 42 4.35 1.61 -14.21
N ILE A 43 4.00 1.24 -12.98
CA ILE A 43 4.87 0.51 -12.05
C ILE A 43 4.04 -0.37 -11.11
N LYS A 44 4.53 -1.59 -10.83
CA LYS A 44 3.84 -2.50 -9.90
C LYS A 44 4.02 -2.01 -8.45
N PRO A 45 3.04 -2.25 -7.56
CA PRO A 45 3.11 -1.80 -6.16
C PRO A 45 4.39 -2.22 -5.41
N HIS A 46 4.86 -3.46 -5.57
CA HIS A 46 6.10 -3.91 -4.92
C HIS A 46 7.34 -3.21 -5.48
N ASP A 47 7.42 -3.01 -6.80
CA ASP A 47 8.52 -2.27 -7.42
C ASP A 47 8.53 -0.81 -6.97
N LEU A 48 7.35 -0.17 -6.88
CA LEU A 48 7.20 1.18 -6.38
C LEU A 48 7.67 1.30 -4.92
N LEU A 49 7.19 0.43 -4.04
CA LEU A 49 7.60 0.42 -2.64
C LEU A 49 9.11 0.15 -2.49
N GLY A 50 9.64 -0.80 -3.25
CA GLY A 50 11.08 -1.09 -3.29
C GLY A 50 11.91 0.12 -3.71
N GLN A 51 11.49 0.85 -4.75
CA GLN A 51 12.17 2.08 -5.18
C GLN A 51 12.11 3.18 -4.11
N ILE A 52 10.95 3.42 -3.49
CA ILE A 52 10.79 4.40 -2.42
C ILE A 52 11.77 4.12 -1.26
N LEU A 53 11.84 2.85 -0.82
CA LEU A 53 12.74 2.42 0.25
C LEU A 53 14.22 2.57 -0.18
N ALA A 54 14.57 2.15 -1.40
CA ALA A 54 15.93 2.26 -1.92
C ALA A 54 16.41 3.72 -2.05
N PHE A 55 15.56 4.62 -2.56
CA PHE A 55 15.87 6.05 -2.65
C PHE A 55 16.17 6.65 -1.27
N SER A 56 15.35 6.31 -0.28
CA SER A 56 15.55 6.74 1.10
C SER A 56 16.84 6.21 1.71
N GLU A 57 17.16 4.93 1.51
CA GLU A 57 18.43 4.36 1.98
C GLU A 57 19.65 5.00 1.33
N ALA A 58 19.58 5.28 0.03
CA ALA A 58 20.63 6.00 -0.67
C ALA A 58 20.83 7.41 -0.09
N GLN A 59 19.74 8.13 0.20
CA GLN A 59 19.80 9.45 0.83
C GLN A 59 20.39 9.41 2.24
N LEU A 60 19.98 8.44 3.07
CA LEU A 60 20.52 8.27 4.42
C LEU A 60 22.01 7.97 4.42
N LYS A 61 22.49 7.14 3.47
CA LYS A 61 23.91 6.84 3.30
C LYS A 61 24.69 8.07 2.84
N ALA A 62 24.20 8.79 1.83
CA ALA A 62 24.87 9.98 1.31
C ALA A 62 25.02 11.10 2.36
N LYS A 63 24.01 11.28 3.22
CA LYS A 63 24.01 12.29 4.30
C LYS A 63 24.72 11.83 5.58
N GLN A 64 25.21 10.58 5.64
CA GLN A 64 25.71 9.96 6.88
C GLN A 64 24.73 10.13 8.05
N ALA A 65 23.44 9.87 7.78
CA ALA A 65 22.36 10.13 8.72
C ALA A 65 22.53 9.39 10.04
N THR A 66 22.30 10.12 11.12
CA THR A 66 22.33 9.67 12.51
C THR A 66 21.24 8.63 12.80
N THR A 67 21.39 7.89 13.90
CA THR A 67 20.37 6.93 14.37
C THR A 67 19.01 7.59 14.58
N LYS A 68 18.99 8.84 15.06
CA LYS A 68 17.77 9.61 15.27
C LYS A 68 17.04 9.91 13.96
N GLU A 69 17.75 10.40 12.95
CA GLU A 69 17.19 10.68 11.62
C GLU A 69 16.66 9.40 10.94
N ARG A 70 17.39 8.29 11.10
CA ARG A 70 16.94 6.97 10.63
C ARG A 70 15.64 6.53 11.30
N GLY A 71 15.51 6.75 12.62
CA GLY A 71 14.30 6.44 13.37
C GLY A 71 13.11 7.31 12.96
N GLN A 72 13.32 8.61 12.76
CA GLN A 72 12.28 9.53 12.28
C GLN A 72 11.77 9.14 10.89
N LEU A 73 12.67 8.77 9.99
CA LEU A 73 12.29 8.34 8.64
C LEU A 73 11.54 7.00 8.65
N LEU A 74 11.90 6.08 9.54
CA LEU A 74 11.14 4.85 9.75
C LEU A 74 9.69 5.12 10.19
N ALA A 75 9.47 6.06 11.12
CA ALA A 75 8.12 6.45 11.51
C ALA A 75 7.30 6.99 10.33
N ARG A 76 7.92 7.77 9.43
CA ARG A 76 7.26 8.23 8.19
C ARG A 76 6.92 7.09 7.25
N PHE A 77 7.72 6.03 7.18
CA PHE A 77 7.38 4.84 6.39
C PHE A 77 6.24 4.05 6.98
N VAL A 78 6.21 3.88 8.31
CA VAL A 78 5.07 3.25 8.98
C VAL A 78 3.79 4.05 8.70
N GLN A 79 3.86 5.38 8.74
CA GLN A 79 2.76 6.27 8.36
C GLN A 79 2.32 6.04 6.90
N LEU A 80 3.26 6.06 5.95
CA LEU A 80 2.99 5.87 4.52
C LEU A 80 2.34 4.51 4.22
N LEU A 81 2.86 3.44 4.83
CA LEU A 81 2.29 2.09 4.71
C LEU A 81 0.88 2.02 5.30
N GLY A 82 0.63 2.75 6.39
CA GLY A 82 -0.70 2.89 6.98
C GLY A 82 -1.69 3.52 6.02
N GLU A 83 -1.36 4.69 5.47
CA GLU A 83 -2.22 5.41 4.53
C GLU A 83 -2.43 4.62 3.22
N TRP A 84 -1.37 3.97 2.71
CA TRP A 84 -1.46 3.12 1.52
C TRP A 84 -2.36 1.91 1.78
N SER A 85 -2.14 1.15 2.86
CA SER A 85 -2.95 -0.04 3.16
C SER A 85 -4.41 0.27 3.50
N GLU A 86 -4.68 1.46 4.03
CA GLU A 86 -6.03 1.94 4.26
C GLU A 86 -6.75 2.26 2.94
N THR A 87 -6.06 2.91 2.00
CA THR A 87 -6.64 3.36 0.73
C THR A 87 -6.73 2.23 -0.30
N PHE A 88 -5.69 1.40 -0.39
CA PHE A 88 -5.55 0.34 -1.40
C PHE A 88 -5.08 -0.98 -0.78
N PRO A 89 -5.92 -1.63 0.06
CA PRO A 89 -5.54 -2.86 0.77
C PRO A 89 -5.16 -4.01 -0.17
N TYR A 90 -5.68 -4.02 -1.39
CA TYR A 90 -5.41 -5.03 -2.41
C TYR A 90 -3.93 -5.15 -2.79
N ASP A 91 -3.16 -4.07 -2.77
CA ASP A 91 -1.74 -4.11 -3.11
C ASP A 91 -0.93 -4.98 -2.14
N PHE A 92 -1.40 -5.08 -0.90
CA PHE A 92 -0.74 -5.83 0.17
C PHE A 92 -1.06 -7.32 0.17
N ARG A 93 -1.85 -7.80 -0.80
CA ARG A 93 -1.96 -9.25 -1.08
C ARG A 93 -0.75 -9.79 -1.84
N ASP A 94 0.02 -8.93 -2.50
CA ASP A 94 1.25 -9.34 -3.15
C ASP A 94 2.33 -9.62 -2.08
N GLU A 95 2.82 -10.86 -2.04
CA GLU A 95 3.84 -11.27 -1.07
C GLU A 95 5.14 -10.45 -1.15
N ARG A 96 5.44 -9.86 -2.30
CA ARG A 96 6.60 -8.97 -2.45
C ARG A 96 6.39 -7.64 -1.75
N VAL A 97 5.16 -7.10 -1.79
CA VAL A 97 4.80 -5.92 -0.98
C VAL A 97 4.90 -6.28 0.50
N MET A 98 4.36 -7.44 0.90
CA MET A 98 4.45 -7.91 2.29
C MET A 98 5.89 -8.16 2.75
N SER A 99 6.78 -8.57 1.85
CA SER A 99 8.22 -8.69 2.16
C SER A 99 8.80 -7.34 2.58
N HIS A 100 8.54 -6.28 1.82
CA HIS A 100 8.99 -4.93 2.19
C HIS A 100 8.36 -4.45 3.50
N VAL A 101 7.09 -4.75 3.75
CA VAL A 101 6.43 -4.42 5.03
C VAL A 101 7.13 -5.13 6.19
N ARG A 102 7.48 -6.42 6.04
CA ARG A 102 8.23 -7.18 7.05
C ARG A 102 9.62 -6.60 7.27
N ASP A 103 10.31 -6.18 6.21
CA ASP A 103 11.62 -5.55 6.31
C ASP A 103 11.57 -4.23 7.11
N VAL A 104 10.57 -3.39 6.82
CA VAL A 104 10.33 -2.15 7.58
C VAL A 104 9.97 -2.46 9.03
N ALA A 105 9.11 -3.44 9.28
CA ALA A 105 8.73 -3.85 10.62
C ALA A 105 9.94 -4.36 11.43
N HIS A 106 10.78 -5.19 10.83
CA HIS A 106 12.01 -5.68 11.46
C HIS A 106 12.96 -4.52 11.82
N ARG A 107 13.13 -3.55 10.91
CA ARG A 107 13.94 -2.34 11.19
C ARG A 107 13.37 -1.48 12.32
N CYS A 108 12.06 -1.51 12.58
CA CYS A 108 11.47 -0.77 13.69
C CYS A 108 11.81 -1.40 15.05
N VAL A 109 12.08 -2.72 15.11
CA VAL A 109 12.44 -3.43 16.36
C VAL A 109 13.74 -2.88 16.97
N SER A 110 14.69 -2.50 16.11
CA SER A 110 16.00 -1.98 16.52
C SER A 110 16.00 -0.49 16.90
N VAL A 111 14.86 0.19 16.80
CA VAL A 111 14.71 1.61 17.15
C VAL A 111 13.91 1.74 18.46
N GLU A 112 14.39 2.61 19.35
CA GLU A 112 13.66 2.98 20.56
C GLU A 112 12.60 4.04 20.27
N GLY A 113 11.45 3.94 20.94
CA GLY A 113 10.39 4.95 20.87
C GLY A 113 9.04 4.45 20.33
N PRO A 114 8.13 5.38 19.97
CA PRO A 114 6.74 5.07 19.64
C PRO A 114 6.58 4.27 18.33
N VAL A 115 7.58 4.31 17.44
CA VAL A 115 7.56 3.62 16.14
C VAL A 115 7.29 2.11 16.25
N ARG A 116 7.71 1.47 17.35
CA ARG A 116 7.42 0.05 17.60
C ARG A 116 5.94 -0.22 17.83
N GLN A 117 5.26 0.69 18.52
CA GLN A 117 3.82 0.61 18.76
C GLN A 117 3.05 0.92 17.48
N GLU A 118 3.48 1.95 16.74
CA GLU A 118 2.89 2.35 15.46
C GLU A 118 2.97 1.21 14.43
N VAL A 119 4.12 0.53 14.31
CA VAL A 119 4.24 -0.58 13.35
C VAL A 119 3.43 -1.80 13.78
N SER A 120 3.30 -2.05 15.08
CA SER A 120 2.45 -3.15 15.59
C SER A 120 0.97 -2.87 15.27
N LEU A 121 0.53 -1.62 15.46
CA LEU A 121 -0.82 -1.18 15.10
C LEU A 121 -1.06 -1.26 13.59
N LEU A 122 -0.08 -0.83 12.78
CA LEU A 122 -0.12 -0.98 11.32
C LEU A 122 -0.35 -2.43 10.91
N LEU A 123 0.47 -3.36 11.41
CA LEU A 123 0.38 -4.78 11.06
C LEU A 123 -0.96 -5.39 11.49
N HIS A 124 -1.44 -5.03 12.69
CA HIS A 124 -2.75 -5.46 13.18
C HIS A 124 -3.88 -5.00 12.25
N ASN A 125 -3.89 -3.71 11.92
CA ASN A 125 -4.92 -3.12 11.07
C ASN A 125 -4.86 -3.67 9.64
N LEU A 126 -3.66 -3.88 9.10
CA LEU A 126 -3.47 -4.51 7.80
C LEU A 126 -4.05 -5.93 7.78
N LEU A 127 -3.71 -6.76 8.77
CA LEU A 127 -4.25 -8.12 8.87
C LEU A 127 -5.78 -8.11 8.95
N TYR A 128 -6.36 -7.22 9.78
CA TYR A 128 -7.80 -7.07 9.89
C TYR A 128 -8.44 -6.70 8.55
N ARG A 129 -7.88 -5.72 7.83
CA ARG A 129 -8.38 -5.30 6.52
C ARG A 129 -8.32 -6.42 5.48
N LEU A 130 -7.20 -7.15 5.41
CA LEU A 130 -7.04 -8.26 4.46
C LEU A 130 -8.04 -9.39 4.74
N LYS A 131 -8.23 -9.79 6.00
CA LYS A 131 -9.25 -10.77 6.38
C LYS A 131 -10.66 -10.33 6.00
N LYS A 132 -10.98 -9.07 6.27
CA LYS A 132 -12.29 -8.50 5.93
C LYS A 132 -12.50 -8.49 4.41
N LEU A 133 -11.46 -8.20 3.65
CA LEU A 133 -11.47 -8.23 2.19
C LEU A 133 -11.73 -9.63 1.65
N GLU A 134 -11.04 -10.64 2.18
CA GLU A 134 -11.26 -12.05 1.84
C GLU A 134 -12.69 -12.50 2.15
N GLN A 135 -13.22 -12.11 3.31
CA GLN A 135 -14.61 -12.42 3.69
C GLN A 135 -15.62 -11.79 2.72
N TYR A 136 -15.41 -10.54 2.32
CA TYR A 136 -16.28 -9.88 1.35
C TYR A 136 -16.25 -10.55 -0.02
N GLU A 137 -15.08 -10.98 -0.48
CA GLU A 137 -14.95 -11.68 -1.76
C GLU A 137 -15.58 -13.07 -1.73
N ALA A 138 -15.39 -13.82 -0.65
CA ALA A 138 -16.03 -15.12 -0.47
C ALA A 138 -17.56 -14.99 -0.50
N PHE A 139 -18.10 -13.94 0.14
CA PHE A 139 -19.52 -13.61 0.12
C PHE A 139 -20.01 -13.21 -1.28
N LEU A 140 -19.26 -12.37 -2.01
CA LEU A 140 -19.61 -12.02 -3.39
C LEU A 140 -19.59 -13.25 -4.31
N HIS A 141 -18.63 -14.15 -4.11
CA HIS A 141 -18.53 -15.39 -4.86
C HIS A 141 -19.70 -16.33 -4.57
N SER A 142 -20.17 -16.43 -3.32
CA SER A 142 -21.34 -17.26 -2.99
C SER A 142 -22.60 -16.74 -3.67
N ILE A 143 -22.85 -15.42 -3.63
CA ILE A 143 -23.99 -14.79 -4.32
C ILE A 143 -23.95 -15.07 -5.84
N HIS A 144 -22.78 -14.88 -6.47
CA HIS A 144 -22.65 -15.15 -7.90
C HIS A 144 -22.94 -16.61 -8.22
N THR A 145 -22.43 -17.53 -7.39
CA THR A 145 -22.64 -18.97 -7.58
C THR A 145 -24.12 -19.33 -7.44
N GLU A 146 -24.78 -18.85 -6.38
CA GLU A 146 -26.21 -19.06 -6.14
C GLU A 146 -27.08 -18.52 -7.28
N ALA A 147 -26.80 -17.29 -7.75
CA ALA A 147 -27.52 -16.71 -8.88
C ALA A 147 -27.34 -17.52 -10.17
N THR A 148 -26.15 -18.08 -10.39
CA THR A 148 -25.84 -18.92 -11.55
C THR A 148 -26.53 -20.28 -11.45
N THR A 149 -26.52 -20.92 -10.27
CA THR A 149 -27.18 -22.22 -10.05
C THR A 149 -28.69 -22.10 -10.18
N THR A 150 -29.32 -21.09 -9.60
CA THR A 150 -30.77 -20.86 -9.72
C THR A 150 -31.18 -20.58 -11.17
N SER A 151 -30.33 -19.87 -11.94
CA SER A 151 -30.59 -19.63 -13.37
C SER A 151 -30.49 -20.91 -14.21
N ILE A 152 -29.54 -21.79 -13.90
CA ILE A 152 -29.39 -23.10 -14.57
C ILE A 152 -30.56 -24.02 -14.22
N GLU A 153 -30.96 -24.09 -12.95
CA GLU A 153 -32.11 -24.88 -12.50
C GLU A 153 -33.42 -24.42 -13.15
N ALA A 154 -33.61 -23.11 -13.29
CA ALA A 154 -34.76 -22.54 -13.99
C ALA A 154 -34.77 -22.92 -15.48
N LEU A 155 -33.61 -22.97 -16.14
CA LEU A 155 -33.50 -23.40 -17.54
C LEU A 155 -33.75 -24.90 -17.71
N SER A 156 -33.30 -25.75 -16.78
CA SER A 156 -33.55 -27.20 -16.83
C SER A 156 -35.02 -27.55 -16.62
N GLN A 157 -35.73 -26.84 -15.74
CA GLN A 157 -37.17 -27.06 -15.54
C GLN A 157 -38.00 -26.73 -16.80
N VAL A 158 -37.54 -25.79 -17.64
CA VAL A 158 -38.21 -25.45 -18.90
C VAL A 158 -37.96 -26.52 -20.00
N SER A 159 -36.84 -27.22 -19.97
CA SER A 159 -36.55 -28.29 -20.95
C SER A 159 -37.33 -29.59 -20.69
N ASP A 160 -37.73 -29.86 -19.45
CA ASP A 160 -38.48 -31.08 -19.08
C ASP A 160 -39.99 -30.99 -19.37
N LEU A 161 -40.47 -29.85 -19.88
CA LEU A 161 -41.87 -29.58 -20.23
C LEU A 161 -42.20 -29.80 -21.72
N LYS A 162 -41.35 -30.50 -22.48
CA LYS A 162 -41.57 -30.89 -23.88
C LYS A 162 -41.58 -32.40 -24.05
#